data_AF-A0A847BUB3-F1
#
_entry.id   AF-A0A847BUB3-F1
#
_cell.length_a   1.000
_cell.length_b   1.000
_cell.length_c   1.000
_cell.angle_alpha   90.00
_cell.angle_beta   90.00
_cell.angle_gamma   90.00
#
_symmetry.space_group_name_H-M   'P 1'
#
loop_
_entity.id
_entity.type
_entity.pdbx_description
1 polymer ?
#
loop_
_entity_poly.entity_id
_entity_poly.type
_entity_poly.pdbx_seq_one_letter_code
_entity_poly.pdbx_strand_id
1 'polypeptide(L)'
;MQSNTFRLFISSTFSDFKKEREILHTKVFPRISEYCTSLGFSFQPIDLRWGVNNEAQLDQKTLEVCLEEVKACKHFPHPHFLIMCGDRYGYIPLPYMIETEEFERLKKDIAKNNESIDIIYKPQKDKDENIISHKETRQTTSLELLDEWYKEDKNQIPLEDENQIPLKEKNSTAYILQPRRRDEYAKGDPKRNEYTIYVNWEAEQSALRKILQTAATATLDIDTPEWKKYFLSATEAEVIEGIREYGPQTTAQKELGNTMDKEYVFGYLRTIDNPSGAYADQEESLEPTRAETFKKNLENTLRENIHQASYESTKEYESSNFEAFEKYFYEHLKLVIDKQKEQTDSLTSLQKEQDQQKKFKNDKLKGFLGREKTLSHITTYLNNQSIKQPLIIYGPSGMGKSSLLAKAIEKVIKKAEQSLSNAHILYRFVGATQGSTTLRALLTSICDELQEK
;
A
#
# COMPACT_ATOMS: atom_id res chain seq x y z
N MET A 1 -4.33 23.02 1.02
CA MET A 1 -2.86 23.05 0.88
C MET A 1 -2.40 21.76 0.18
N GLN A 2 -1.69 21.86 -0.95
CA GLN A 2 -0.70 20.83 -1.28
C GLN A 2 0.16 20.70 -0.03
N SER A 3 0.43 19.47 0.42
CA SER A 3 1.29 19.33 1.59
C SER A 3 2.63 19.92 1.18
N ASN A 4 3.16 20.89 1.93
CA ASN A 4 4.56 21.31 1.77
C ASN A 4 5.48 20.22 2.33
N THR A 5 5.16 18.95 2.11
CA THR A 5 5.81 17.80 2.72
C THR A 5 6.01 16.76 1.64
N PHE A 6 7.26 16.48 1.34
CA PHE A 6 7.64 15.33 0.53
C PHE A 6 7.58 14.07 1.41
N ARG A 7 6.85 13.04 0.96
CA ARG A 7 6.78 11.75 1.66
C ARG A 7 7.38 10.66 0.78
N LEU A 8 8.48 10.07 1.24
CA LEU A 8 9.15 8.97 0.55
C LEU A 8 8.88 7.66 1.29
N PHE A 9 8.11 6.75 0.70
CA PHE A 9 7.93 5.40 1.24
C PHE A 9 9.11 4.50 0.86
N ILE A 10 9.69 3.81 1.84
CA ILE A 10 10.79 2.88 1.63
C ILE A 10 10.27 1.44 1.69
N SER A 11 10.27 0.79 0.53
CA SER A 11 9.98 -0.63 0.36
C SER A 11 11.31 -1.40 0.23
N SER A 12 11.53 -2.39 1.09
CA SER A 12 12.72 -3.26 1.04
C SER A 12 12.34 -4.62 1.65
N THR A 13 13.27 -5.57 1.82
CA THR A 13 13.01 -6.74 2.68
C THR A 13 13.52 -6.47 4.11
N PHE A 14 12.85 -7.02 5.14
CA PHE A 14 13.06 -6.59 6.54
C PHE A 14 14.46 -6.87 7.10
N SER A 15 14.98 -8.06 6.82
CA SER A 15 16.28 -8.53 7.30
C SER A 15 17.44 -8.06 6.41
N ASP A 16 17.15 -7.70 5.17
CA ASP A 16 18.12 -7.17 4.20
C ASP A 16 18.22 -5.65 4.29
N PHE A 17 19.21 -5.07 3.63
CA PHE A 17 19.42 -3.62 3.49
C PHE A 17 19.57 -2.83 4.80
N LYS A 18 19.97 -3.49 5.91
CA LYS A 18 20.12 -2.79 7.21
C LYS A 18 21.15 -1.67 7.13
N LYS A 19 22.28 -1.90 6.44
CA LYS A 19 23.38 -0.93 6.32
C LYS A 19 22.99 0.25 5.44
N GLU A 20 22.33 -0.02 4.31
CA GLU A 20 21.84 1.00 3.39
C GLU A 20 20.77 1.86 4.06
N ARG A 21 19.83 1.25 4.78
CA ARG A 21 18.82 1.99 5.56
C ARG A 21 19.46 2.82 6.67
N GLU A 22 20.46 2.29 7.36
CA GLU A 22 21.22 3.06 8.34
C GLU A 22 21.86 4.30 7.73
N ILE A 23 22.46 4.19 6.55
CA ILE A 23 23.03 5.34 5.83
C ILE A 23 21.95 6.32 5.39
N LEU A 24 20.81 5.83 4.89
CA LEU A 24 19.69 6.67 4.54
C LEU A 24 19.23 7.51 5.74
N HIS A 25 18.99 6.88 6.90
CA HIS A 25 18.50 7.57 8.09
C HIS A 25 19.53 8.44 8.81
N THR A 26 20.81 8.03 8.83
CA THR A 26 21.85 8.74 9.59
C THR A 26 22.58 9.81 8.79
N LYS A 27 22.62 9.70 7.45
CA LYS A 27 23.39 10.60 6.58
C LYS A 27 22.55 11.28 5.51
N VAL A 28 21.77 10.52 4.72
CA VAL A 28 21.08 11.07 3.54
C VAL A 28 19.85 11.89 3.93
N PHE A 29 18.90 11.30 4.66
CA PHE A 29 17.63 11.94 5.02
C PHE A 29 17.80 13.19 5.88
N PRO A 30 18.75 13.29 6.84
CA PRO A 30 19.00 14.54 7.55
C PRO A 30 19.39 15.68 6.60
N ARG A 31 20.33 15.42 5.67
CA ARG A 31 20.77 16.42 4.68
C ARG A 31 19.64 16.82 3.71
N ILE A 32 18.82 15.87 3.27
CA ILE A 32 17.63 16.16 2.45
C ILE A 32 16.59 16.97 3.24
N SER A 33 16.41 16.67 4.53
CA SER A 33 15.47 17.41 5.38
C SER A 33 15.89 18.87 5.58
N GLU A 34 17.19 19.12 5.82
CA GLU A 34 17.76 20.46 5.85
C GLU A 34 17.56 21.19 4.52
N TYR A 35 17.83 20.51 3.41
CA TYR A 35 17.64 21.05 2.07
C TYR A 35 16.17 21.44 1.81
N CYS A 36 15.22 20.54 2.05
CA CYS A 36 13.79 20.83 1.94
C CYS A 36 13.36 22.01 2.82
N THR A 37 13.86 22.06 4.06
CA THR A 37 13.53 23.13 5.01
C THR A 37 13.99 24.49 4.48
N SER A 38 15.18 24.56 3.88
CA SER A 38 15.68 25.78 3.24
C SER A 38 14.80 26.27 2.08
N LEU A 39 14.02 25.37 1.49
CA LEU A 39 13.11 25.65 0.38
C LEU A 39 11.65 25.89 0.82
N GLY A 40 11.36 25.84 2.13
CA GLY A 40 10.00 25.99 2.69
C GLY A 40 9.15 24.71 2.69
N PHE A 41 9.80 23.56 2.51
CA PHE A 41 9.17 22.23 2.55
C PHE A 41 9.66 21.42 3.74
N SER A 42 8.91 20.40 4.13
CA SER A 42 9.35 19.34 5.03
C SER A 42 9.60 18.04 4.23
N PHE A 43 10.44 17.18 4.77
CA PHE A 43 10.70 15.85 4.22
C PHE A 43 10.37 14.82 5.29
N GLN A 44 9.64 13.77 4.89
CA GLN A 44 9.21 12.71 5.80
C GLN A 44 9.46 11.35 5.14
N PRO A 45 10.56 10.65 5.50
CA PRO A 45 10.75 9.27 5.09
C PRO A 45 9.78 8.35 5.87
N ILE A 46 9.11 7.45 5.16
CA ILE A 46 8.21 6.45 5.71
C ILE A 46 8.88 5.08 5.58
N ASP A 47 9.64 4.73 6.62
CA ASP A 47 10.30 3.44 6.74
C ASP A 47 9.66 2.66 7.89
N LEU A 48 8.70 1.80 7.58
CA LEU A 48 8.01 0.96 8.56
C LEU A 48 8.93 -0.12 9.17
N ARG A 49 10.17 -0.19 8.70
CA ARG A 49 11.17 -1.19 9.07
C ARG A 49 12.27 -0.59 9.94
N TRP A 50 12.25 0.72 10.18
CA TRP A 50 13.23 1.46 10.98
C TRP A 50 12.65 1.88 12.33
N GLY A 51 13.38 1.59 13.41
CA GLY A 51 12.99 2.00 14.77
C GLY A 51 11.76 1.27 15.36
N VAL A 52 11.22 0.26 14.67
CA VAL A 52 10.10 -0.57 15.14
C VAL A 52 10.64 -1.91 15.64
N ASN A 53 10.05 -2.50 16.68
CA ASN A 53 10.44 -3.84 17.13
C ASN A 53 10.10 -4.91 16.07
N ASN A 54 10.98 -5.87 15.81
CA ASN A 54 10.80 -6.92 14.77
C ASN A 54 9.45 -7.64 14.89
N GLU A 55 8.93 -7.83 16.10
CA GLU A 55 7.63 -8.47 16.34
C GLU A 55 6.45 -7.67 15.76
N ALA A 56 6.44 -6.35 15.93
CA ALA A 56 5.38 -5.47 15.41
C ALA A 56 5.45 -5.31 13.88
N GLN A 57 6.62 -5.53 13.29
CA GLN A 57 6.85 -5.49 11.84
C GLN A 57 6.40 -6.78 11.13
N LEU A 58 6.16 -7.84 11.90
CA LEU A 58 5.80 -9.15 11.37
C LEU A 58 4.38 -9.53 11.76
N ASP A 59 3.58 -8.60 12.28
CA ASP A 59 2.18 -8.83 12.61
C ASP A 59 1.39 -9.17 11.33
N GLN A 60 0.31 -9.93 11.49
CA GLN A 60 -0.50 -10.44 10.38
C GLN A 60 -1.13 -9.30 9.55
N LYS A 61 -1.25 -8.09 10.12
CA LYS A 61 -1.78 -6.89 9.46
C LYS A 61 -0.71 -5.98 8.85
N THR A 62 0.59 -6.30 8.98
CA THR A 62 1.65 -5.37 8.54
C THR A 62 1.59 -5.09 7.05
N LEU A 63 1.22 -6.06 6.20
CA LEU A 63 1.08 -5.82 4.76
C LEU A 63 -0.05 -4.81 4.46
N GLU A 64 -1.20 -4.92 5.12
CA GLU A 64 -2.32 -3.99 4.91
C GLU A 64 -1.91 -2.54 5.25
N VAL A 65 -1.20 -2.37 6.37
CA VAL A 65 -0.65 -1.06 6.78
C VAL A 65 0.36 -0.54 5.74
N CYS A 66 1.26 -1.39 5.24
CA CYS A 66 2.18 -1.00 4.16
C CYS A 66 1.42 -0.53 2.91
N LEU A 67 0.41 -1.29 2.46
CA LEU A 67 -0.37 -0.96 1.27
C LEU A 67 -1.20 0.32 1.46
N GLU A 68 -1.70 0.60 2.66
CA GLU A 68 -2.37 1.86 2.99
C GLU A 68 -1.41 3.05 2.94
N GLU A 69 -0.19 2.91 3.46
CA GLU A 69 0.84 3.95 3.34
C GLU A 69 1.27 4.17 1.90
N VAL A 70 1.36 3.11 1.09
CA VAL A 70 1.63 3.22 -0.36
C VAL A 70 0.55 4.05 -1.03
N LYS A 71 -0.74 3.76 -0.77
CA LYS A 71 -1.87 4.54 -1.28
C LYS A 71 -1.82 6.00 -0.81
N ALA A 72 -1.48 6.23 0.45
CA ALA A 72 -1.41 7.56 1.03
C ALA A 72 -0.29 8.42 0.41
N CYS A 73 0.88 7.85 0.14
CA CYS A 73 2.04 8.56 -0.41
C CYS A 73 1.76 9.18 -1.79
N LYS A 74 0.92 8.54 -2.61
CA LYS A 74 0.52 9.07 -3.93
C LYS A 74 -0.20 10.43 -3.87
N HIS A 75 -0.67 10.85 -2.70
CA HIS A 75 -1.34 12.15 -2.51
C HIS A 75 -0.40 13.30 -2.12
N PHE A 76 0.90 13.03 -1.96
CA PHE A 76 1.93 14.02 -1.62
C PHE A 76 2.72 14.44 -2.85
N PRO A 77 3.45 15.57 -2.82
CA PRO A 77 4.42 15.90 -3.85
C PRO A 77 5.49 14.80 -3.99
N HIS A 78 5.98 14.60 -5.21
CA HIS A 78 6.99 13.60 -5.51
C HIS A 78 8.35 13.93 -4.88
N PRO A 79 9.22 12.96 -4.60
CA PRO A 79 9.11 11.54 -4.91
C PRO A 79 8.14 10.78 -4.00
N HIS A 80 7.71 9.60 -4.44
CA HIS A 80 6.76 8.78 -3.68
C HIS A 80 7.38 7.51 -3.10
N PHE A 81 8.24 6.83 -3.87
CA PHE A 81 8.66 5.47 -3.54
C PHE A 81 10.15 5.25 -3.78
N LEU A 82 10.79 4.58 -2.82
CA LEU A 82 12.09 3.93 -2.96
C LEU A 82 11.89 2.43 -2.77
N ILE A 83 12.10 1.66 -3.83
CA ILE A 83 12.02 0.19 -3.84
C ILE A 83 13.44 -0.37 -3.81
N MET A 84 13.79 -1.17 -2.82
CA MET A 84 15.11 -1.79 -2.68
C MET A 84 14.97 -3.32 -2.77
N CYS A 85 15.58 -3.93 -3.77
CA CYS A 85 15.49 -5.36 -4.05
C CYS A 85 16.88 -5.99 -4.10
N GLY A 86 17.08 -7.06 -3.33
CA GLY A 86 18.36 -7.76 -3.19
C GLY A 86 18.35 -9.13 -3.85
N ASP A 87 19.15 -10.04 -3.31
CA ASP A 87 19.22 -11.45 -3.76
C ASP A 87 18.19 -12.35 -3.09
N ARG A 88 17.35 -11.76 -2.24
CA ARG A 88 16.25 -12.45 -1.59
C ARG A 88 14.92 -11.90 -2.08
N TYR A 89 13.99 -12.80 -2.35
CA TYR A 89 12.63 -12.47 -2.74
C TYR A 89 11.83 -11.94 -1.54
N GLY A 90 12.17 -12.43 -0.35
CA GLY A 90 11.67 -11.92 0.92
C GLY A 90 10.40 -12.62 1.41
N TYR A 91 9.81 -12.02 2.44
CA TYR A 91 8.72 -12.61 3.19
C TYR A 91 7.41 -12.65 2.39
N ILE A 92 6.81 -13.85 2.31
CA ILE A 92 5.48 -14.07 1.75
C ILE A 92 4.48 -14.15 2.91
N PRO A 93 3.59 -13.14 3.08
CA PRO A 93 2.58 -13.18 4.11
C PRO A 93 1.51 -14.24 3.81
N LEU A 94 0.89 -14.75 4.87
CA LEU A 94 -0.36 -15.49 4.73
C LEU A 94 -1.46 -14.50 4.31
N PRO A 95 -2.39 -14.87 3.40
CA PRO A 95 -3.54 -14.03 3.11
C PRO A 95 -4.36 -13.80 4.39
N TYR A 96 -4.58 -12.54 4.75
CA TYR A 96 -5.39 -12.20 5.92
C TYR A 96 -6.84 -12.69 5.76
N MET A 97 -7.34 -12.67 4.52
CA MET A 97 -8.70 -13.03 4.16
C MET A 97 -8.72 -13.94 2.92
N ILE A 98 -9.52 -15.00 2.98
CA ILE A 98 -9.78 -15.92 1.87
C ILE A 98 -11.29 -16.03 1.70
N GLU A 99 -11.80 -15.82 0.49
CA GLU A 99 -13.25 -15.94 0.25
C GLU A 99 -13.73 -17.37 0.53
N THR A 100 -14.95 -17.54 1.05
CA THR A 100 -15.45 -18.86 1.45
C THR A 100 -15.41 -19.88 0.32
N GLU A 101 -15.84 -19.52 -0.89
CA GLU A 101 -15.80 -20.44 -2.03
C GLU A 101 -14.36 -20.91 -2.35
N GLU A 102 -13.41 -19.98 -2.30
CA GLU A 102 -11.99 -20.28 -2.49
C GLU A 102 -11.43 -21.14 -1.36
N PHE A 103 -11.73 -20.80 -0.11
CA PHE A 103 -11.27 -21.54 1.08
C PHE A 103 -11.78 -22.98 1.07
N GLU A 104 -13.05 -23.20 0.72
CA GLU A 104 -13.62 -24.55 0.63
C GLU A 104 -13.00 -25.37 -0.51
N ARG A 105 -12.65 -24.73 -1.65
CA ARG A 105 -11.89 -25.41 -2.72
C ARG A 105 -10.52 -25.88 -2.24
N LEU A 106 -9.78 -25.00 -1.56
CA LEU A 106 -8.46 -25.32 -0.99
C LEU A 106 -8.59 -26.43 0.07
N LYS A 107 -9.53 -26.30 0.98
CA LYS A 107 -9.79 -27.26 2.07
C LYS A 107 -10.14 -28.65 1.52
N LYS A 108 -10.92 -28.73 0.45
CA LYS A 108 -11.25 -30.00 -0.22
C LYS A 108 -10.02 -30.71 -0.76
N ASP A 109 -9.04 -29.98 -1.28
CA ASP A 109 -7.79 -30.57 -1.77
C ASP A 109 -6.89 -31.02 -0.61
N ILE A 110 -6.74 -30.18 0.41
CA ILE A 110 -6.00 -30.49 1.64
C ILE A 110 -6.55 -31.75 2.30
N ALA A 111 -7.88 -31.92 2.31
CA ALA A 111 -8.54 -33.10 2.87
C ALA A 111 -8.17 -34.42 2.17
N LYS A 112 -7.74 -34.40 0.90
CA LYS A 112 -7.32 -35.61 0.17
C LYS A 112 -6.01 -36.18 0.70
N ASN A 113 -5.16 -35.33 1.28
CA ASN A 113 -3.85 -35.70 1.80
C ASN A 113 -3.63 -35.06 3.19
N ASN A 114 -4.59 -35.27 4.10
CA ASN A 114 -4.56 -34.72 5.45
C ASN A 114 -3.72 -35.58 6.41
N GLU A 115 -2.45 -35.77 6.05
CA GLU A 115 -1.49 -36.49 6.88
C GLU A 115 -1.06 -35.65 8.10
N SER A 116 -0.52 -36.35 9.09
CA SER A 116 0.09 -35.72 10.26
C SER A 116 1.36 -35.00 9.85
N ILE A 117 1.51 -33.76 10.29
CA ILE A 117 2.69 -32.92 10.11
C ILE A 117 3.30 -32.58 11.46
N ASP A 118 4.64 -32.49 11.48
CA ASP A 118 5.39 -32.07 12.65
C ASP A 118 5.86 -30.62 12.47
N ILE A 119 5.43 -29.75 13.37
CA ILE A 119 5.84 -28.35 13.43
C ILE A 119 6.99 -28.24 14.40
N ILE A 120 8.19 -28.04 13.86
CA ILE A 120 9.43 -27.93 14.61
C ILE A 120 9.70 -26.45 14.89
N TYR A 121 9.65 -26.06 16.16
CA TYR A 121 9.96 -24.70 16.58
C TYR A 121 11.46 -24.49 16.73
N LYS A 122 11.96 -23.33 16.33
CA LYS A 122 13.35 -22.94 16.60
C LYS A 122 13.50 -22.52 18.07
N PRO A 123 14.67 -22.71 18.69
CA PRO A 123 14.91 -22.23 20.04
C PRO A 123 14.88 -20.69 20.07
N GLN A 124 14.23 -20.12 21.08
CA GLN A 124 14.29 -18.69 21.36
C GLN A 124 15.64 -18.36 21.95
N LYS A 125 16.35 -17.40 21.35
CA LYS A 125 17.67 -16.94 21.82
C LYS A 125 17.62 -15.51 22.36
N ASP A 126 18.48 -15.20 23.32
CA ASP A 126 18.75 -13.82 23.74
C ASP A 126 19.73 -13.10 22.78
N LYS A 127 20.14 -11.89 23.14
CA LYS A 127 21.10 -11.09 22.35
C LYS A 127 22.50 -11.71 22.29
N ASP A 128 22.83 -12.57 23.25
CA ASP A 128 24.13 -13.24 23.39
C ASP A 128 24.08 -14.68 22.83
N GLU A 129 23.03 -14.99 22.05
CA GLU A 129 22.73 -16.29 21.44
C GLU A 129 22.43 -17.45 22.40
N ASN A 130 22.21 -17.18 23.68
CA ASN A 130 21.85 -18.21 24.65
C ASN A 130 20.37 -18.60 24.49
N ILE A 131 20.07 -19.89 24.58
CA ILE A 131 18.70 -20.40 24.48
C ILE A 131 17.94 -20.03 25.77
N ILE A 132 16.88 -19.23 25.61
CA ILE A 132 15.99 -18.80 26.72
C ILE A 132 14.85 -19.80 26.90
N SER A 133 14.25 -20.24 25.78
CA SER A 133 13.12 -21.14 25.77
C SER A 133 13.06 -21.92 24.46
N HIS A 134 12.40 -23.07 24.47
CA HIS A 134 12.17 -23.85 23.27
C HIS A 134 10.81 -24.55 23.38
N LYS A 135 9.90 -24.21 22.47
CA LYS A 135 8.59 -24.87 22.38
C LYS A 135 8.77 -26.28 21.83
N GLU A 136 8.14 -27.26 22.47
CA GLU A 136 8.16 -28.65 22.01
C GLU A 136 7.53 -28.78 20.62
N THR A 137 8.06 -29.71 19.81
CA THR A 137 7.49 -30.05 18.50
C THR A 137 6.00 -30.37 18.65
N ARG A 138 5.20 -29.75 17.79
CA ARG A 138 3.76 -29.97 17.76
C ARG A 138 3.41 -30.89 16.60
N GLN A 139 2.71 -31.97 16.90
CA GLN A 139 2.10 -32.82 15.90
C GLN A 139 0.64 -32.39 15.66
N THR A 140 0.24 -32.22 14.41
CA THR A 140 -1.12 -31.79 14.01
C THR A 140 -1.40 -32.27 12.59
N THR A 141 -2.62 -32.19 12.10
CA THR A 141 -2.91 -32.34 10.67
C THR A 141 -3.01 -30.99 9.95
N SER A 142 -2.86 -31.00 8.62
CA SER A 142 -2.99 -29.79 7.78
C SER A 142 -4.35 -29.11 7.94
N LEU A 143 -5.44 -29.89 8.02
CA LEU A 143 -6.80 -29.38 8.23
C LEU A 143 -6.99 -28.79 9.63
N GLU A 144 -6.51 -29.45 10.68
CA GLU A 144 -6.61 -28.94 12.05
C GLU A 144 -5.87 -27.61 12.18
N LEU A 145 -4.68 -27.52 11.59
CA LEU A 145 -3.88 -26.29 11.61
C LEU A 145 -4.59 -25.16 10.86
N LEU A 146 -5.13 -25.45 9.66
CA LEU A 146 -5.88 -24.49 8.87
C LEU A 146 -7.13 -24.01 9.62
N ASP A 147 -7.92 -24.94 10.16
CA ASP A 147 -9.17 -24.63 10.88
C ASP A 147 -8.91 -23.90 12.20
N GLU A 148 -7.75 -24.08 12.85
CA GLU A 148 -7.36 -23.32 14.04
C GLU A 148 -7.14 -21.83 13.72
N TRP A 149 -6.43 -21.56 12.62
CA TRP A 149 -5.94 -20.23 12.27
C TRP A 149 -6.84 -19.46 11.32
N TYR A 150 -7.73 -20.10 10.58
CA TYR A 150 -8.71 -19.44 9.73
C TYR A 150 -10.12 -19.71 10.25
N LYS A 151 -10.85 -18.64 10.59
CA LYS A 151 -12.24 -18.75 11.07
C LYS A 151 -13.18 -17.98 10.15
N GLU A 152 -14.34 -18.57 9.87
CA GLU A 152 -15.39 -17.94 9.09
C GLU A 152 -15.89 -16.68 9.80
N ASP A 153 -15.83 -15.54 9.12
CA ASP A 153 -16.50 -14.31 9.48
C ASP A 153 -17.73 -14.12 8.59
N LYS A 154 -18.90 -14.10 9.25
CA LYS A 154 -20.22 -13.96 8.59
C LYS A 154 -20.67 -12.51 8.48
N ASN A 155 -19.90 -11.57 9.00
CA ASN A 155 -20.27 -10.15 9.06
C ASN A 155 -19.63 -9.30 7.95
N GLN A 156 -18.94 -9.92 6.99
CA GLN A 156 -18.28 -9.17 5.93
C GLN A 156 -19.26 -8.72 4.84
N ILE A 157 -19.01 -7.50 4.35
CA ILE A 157 -19.64 -6.95 3.15
C ILE A 157 -18.73 -7.36 1.98
N PRO A 158 -19.26 -7.96 0.89
CA PRO A 158 -18.45 -8.39 -0.24
C PRO A 158 -17.55 -7.26 -0.77
N LEU A 159 -16.32 -7.58 -1.16
CA LEU A 159 -15.52 -6.71 -2.02
C LEU A 159 -16.30 -6.48 -3.33
N GLU A 160 -16.36 -5.23 -3.81
CA GLU A 160 -17.11 -4.88 -5.01
C GLU A 160 -16.60 -5.68 -6.23
N ASP A 161 -17.47 -6.48 -6.83
CA ASP A 161 -17.24 -7.14 -8.12
C ASP A 161 -17.06 -6.06 -9.20
N GLU A 162 -16.03 -6.21 -10.05
CA GLU A 162 -15.66 -5.30 -11.15
C GLU A 162 -16.82 -5.00 -12.12
N ASN A 163 -17.90 -5.78 -12.05
CA ASN A 163 -19.06 -5.70 -12.95
C ASN A 163 -20.26 -4.91 -12.43
N GLN A 164 -20.19 -4.21 -11.28
CA GLN A 164 -21.29 -3.38 -10.74
C GLN A 164 -22.67 -4.09 -10.69
N ILE A 165 -22.70 -5.37 -10.31
CA ILE A 165 -23.96 -6.08 -10.10
C ILE A 165 -24.57 -5.60 -8.76
N PRO A 166 -25.89 -5.28 -8.69
CA PRO A 166 -26.50 -4.78 -7.46
C PRO A 166 -26.37 -5.75 -6.28
N LEU A 167 -25.95 -5.22 -5.12
CA LEU A 167 -25.78 -5.85 -3.80
C LEU A 167 -27.08 -6.42 -3.18
N LYS A 168 -27.77 -7.32 -3.87
CA LYS A 168 -28.78 -8.18 -3.28
C LYS A 168 -28.44 -9.61 -3.68
N GLU A 169 -28.11 -10.44 -2.69
CA GLU A 169 -27.97 -11.91 -2.79
C GLU A 169 -26.56 -12.53 -2.96
N LYS A 170 -25.49 -11.89 -2.47
CA LYS A 170 -24.31 -12.67 -2.01
C LYS A 170 -24.05 -12.38 -0.54
N ASN A 171 -24.42 -13.31 0.32
CA ASN A 171 -23.82 -13.42 1.65
C ASN A 171 -22.35 -13.83 1.42
N SER A 172 -21.47 -12.86 1.13
CA SER A 172 -20.03 -13.11 1.02
C SER A 172 -19.51 -13.32 2.45
N THR A 173 -19.40 -14.59 2.84
CA THR A 173 -18.62 -14.95 4.02
C THR A 173 -17.17 -15.14 3.58
N ALA A 174 -16.23 -14.91 4.49
CA ALA A 174 -14.81 -15.14 4.24
C ALA A 174 -14.17 -15.76 5.47
N TYR A 175 -13.06 -16.45 5.28
CA TYR A 175 -12.24 -16.99 6.34
C TYR A 175 -11.11 -16.00 6.67
N ILE A 176 -11.03 -15.61 7.95
CA ILE A 176 -10.11 -14.60 8.44
C ILE A 176 -9.01 -15.26 9.27
N LEU A 177 -7.78 -14.90 8.94
CA LEU A 177 -6.60 -15.28 9.70
C LEU A 177 -6.69 -14.71 11.11
N GLN A 178 -6.56 -15.59 12.09
CA GLN A 178 -6.79 -15.28 13.48
C GLN A 178 -5.57 -14.61 14.14
N PRO A 179 -5.79 -13.59 14.99
CA PRO A 179 -4.70 -12.88 15.64
C PRO A 179 -3.89 -13.80 16.55
N ARG A 180 -2.58 -13.52 16.63
CA ARG A 180 -1.64 -14.24 17.50
C ARG A 180 -1.83 -13.92 18.98
N ARG A 181 -2.41 -12.78 19.30
CA ARG A 181 -2.69 -12.39 20.69
C ARG A 181 -4.12 -12.71 21.06
N ARG A 182 -4.35 -12.99 22.34
CA ARG A 182 -5.71 -13.01 22.88
C ARG A 182 -6.29 -11.60 22.83
N ASP A 183 -7.45 -11.44 22.20
CA ASP A 183 -8.24 -10.23 22.34
C ASP A 183 -8.80 -10.16 23.76
N GLU A 184 -8.59 -9.05 24.48
CA GLU A 184 -9.10 -8.88 25.86
C GLU A 184 -10.63 -9.01 25.94
N TYR A 185 -11.32 -8.77 24.82
CA TYR A 185 -12.78 -8.84 24.69
C TYR A 185 -13.29 -10.17 24.12
N ALA A 186 -12.42 -11.00 23.54
CA ALA A 186 -12.78 -12.31 23.01
C ALA A 186 -12.34 -13.40 23.99
N LYS A 187 -13.21 -14.36 24.29
CA LYS A 187 -12.88 -15.59 25.03
C LYS A 187 -12.00 -16.52 24.17
N GLY A 188 -10.82 -16.07 23.76
CA GLY A 188 -9.86 -16.83 22.96
C GLY A 188 -9.08 -17.87 23.76
N ASP A 189 -8.47 -18.82 23.05
CA ASP A 189 -7.62 -19.88 23.62
C ASP A 189 -6.39 -19.29 24.34
N PRO A 190 -6.17 -19.60 25.64
CA PRO A 190 -4.99 -19.18 26.40
C PRO A 190 -3.66 -19.50 25.72
N LYS A 191 -3.60 -20.57 24.93
CA LYS A 191 -2.40 -21.01 24.20
C LYS A 191 -1.95 -20.01 23.14
N ARG A 192 -2.83 -19.10 22.68
CA ARG A 192 -2.46 -18.13 21.63
C ARG A 192 -1.35 -17.19 22.05
N ASN A 193 -1.28 -16.81 23.32
CA ASN A 193 -0.26 -15.89 23.82
C ASN A 193 1.18 -16.41 23.59
N GLU A 194 1.38 -17.72 23.42
CA GLU A 194 2.69 -18.30 23.08
C GLU A 194 3.19 -17.90 21.68
N TYR A 195 2.28 -17.51 20.79
CA TYR A 195 2.56 -17.04 19.42
C TYR A 195 2.74 -15.52 19.34
N THR A 196 2.67 -14.81 20.47
CA THR A 196 3.26 -13.46 20.58
C THR A 196 4.77 -13.53 20.35
N ILE A 197 5.40 -14.64 20.74
CA ILE A 197 6.80 -14.93 20.45
C ILE A 197 6.91 -15.30 18.97
N TYR A 198 7.51 -14.41 18.17
CA TYR A 198 7.57 -14.57 16.71
C TYR A 198 8.19 -15.89 16.26
N VAL A 199 9.25 -16.37 16.91
CA VAL A 199 9.92 -17.62 16.54
C VAL A 199 8.98 -18.83 16.61
N ASN A 200 8.04 -18.82 17.55
CA ASN A 200 7.02 -19.88 17.64
C ASN A 200 5.99 -19.75 16.51
N TRP A 201 5.58 -18.52 16.22
CA TRP A 201 4.65 -18.24 15.12
C TRP A 201 5.25 -18.52 13.74
N GLU A 202 6.53 -18.21 13.53
CA GLU A 202 7.23 -18.43 12.26
C GLU A 202 7.09 -19.88 11.80
N ALA A 203 7.20 -20.85 12.72
CA ALA A 203 7.03 -22.27 12.43
C ALA A 203 5.60 -22.62 11.99
N GLU A 204 4.57 -22.16 12.72
CA GLU A 204 3.16 -22.34 12.36
C GLU A 204 2.85 -21.70 11.01
N GLN A 205 3.36 -20.50 10.80
CA GLN A 205 3.17 -19.72 9.59
C GLN A 205 3.79 -20.37 8.38
N SER A 206 5.03 -20.86 8.48
CA SER A 206 5.68 -21.55 7.36
C SER A 206 4.95 -22.86 7.04
N ALA A 207 4.45 -23.59 8.04
CA ALA A 207 3.60 -24.77 7.83
C ALA A 207 2.29 -24.40 7.10
N LEU A 208 1.54 -23.41 7.59
CA LEU A 208 0.33 -22.89 6.95
C LEU A 208 0.58 -22.42 5.52
N ARG A 209 1.68 -21.69 5.28
CA ARG A 209 2.04 -21.19 3.96
C ARG A 209 2.26 -22.35 3.00
N LYS A 210 3.02 -23.37 3.40
CA LYS A 210 3.28 -24.55 2.58
C LYS A 210 2.01 -25.31 2.23
N ILE A 211 1.10 -25.48 3.20
CA ILE A 211 -0.21 -26.11 3.00
C ILE A 211 -1.02 -25.33 1.96
N LEU A 212 -1.18 -24.02 2.16
CA LEU A 212 -1.95 -23.16 1.27
C LEU A 212 -1.36 -23.07 -0.13
N GLN A 213 -0.03 -22.93 -0.27
CA GLN A 213 0.65 -22.89 -1.57
C GLN A 213 0.53 -24.21 -2.34
N THR A 214 0.59 -25.34 -1.63
CA THR A 214 0.41 -26.66 -2.24
C THR A 214 -1.02 -26.79 -2.76
N ALA A 215 -2.01 -26.46 -1.94
CA ALA A 215 -3.41 -26.50 -2.32
C ALA A 215 -3.74 -25.50 -3.45
N ALA A 216 -3.19 -24.29 -3.40
CA ALA A 216 -3.38 -23.26 -4.42
C ALA A 216 -2.82 -23.70 -5.78
N THR A 217 -1.62 -24.29 -5.80
CA THR A 217 -1.03 -24.86 -7.02
C THR A 217 -1.88 -25.99 -7.61
N ALA A 218 -2.53 -26.79 -6.76
CA ALA A 218 -3.35 -27.91 -7.20
C ALA A 218 -4.77 -27.52 -7.65
N THR A 219 -5.30 -26.37 -7.20
CA THR A 219 -6.73 -26.04 -7.32
C THR A 219 -7.05 -24.72 -8.02
N LEU A 220 -6.13 -23.77 -8.03
CA LEU A 220 -6.35 -22.44 -8.60
C LEU A 220 -5.60 -22.28 -9.93
N ASP A 221 -6.15 -21.44 -10.80
CA ASP A 221 -5.52 -21.12 -12.07
C ASP A 221 -4.27 -20.26 -11.83
N ILE A 222 -3.12 -20.74 -12.32
CA ILE A 222 -1.83 -20.08 -12.19
C ILE A 222 -1.89 -18.65 -12.77
N ASP A 223 -1.17 -17.73 -12.12
CA ASP A 223 -1.06 -16.31 -12.50
C ASP A 223 -2.33 -15.45 -12.38
N THR A 224 -3.45 -16.01 -11.89
CA THR A 224 -4.62 -15.23 -11.49
C THR A 224 -4.37 -14.42 -10.21
N PRO A 225 -5.12 -13.33 -9.95
CA PRO A 225 -5.04 -12.60 -8.67
C PRO A 225 -5.30 -13.50 -7.45
N GLU A 226 -6.23 -14.46 -7.59
CA GLU A 226 -6.55 -15.47 -6.57
C GLU A 226 -5.34 -16.36 -6.26
N TRP A 227 -4.60 -16.82 -7.27
CA TRP A 227 -3.39 -17.61 -7.07
C TRP A 227 -2.23 -16.78 -6.54
N LYS A 228 -1.99 -15.58 -7.11
CA LYS A 228 -0.81 -14.75 -6.81
C LYS A 228 -0.68 -14.37 -5.33
N LYS A 229 -1.79 -14.12 -4.62
CA LYS A 229 -1.75 -13.72 -3.20
C LYS A 229 -1.10 -14.75 -2.26
N TYR A 230 -1.00 -16.02 -2.66
CA TYR A 230 -0.33 -17.07 -1.87
C TYR A 230 1.19 -17.12 -2.09
N PHE A 231 1.68 -16.51 -3.16
CA PHE A 231 3.08 -16.61 -3.57
C PHE A 231 3.79 -15.26 -3.51
N LEU A 232 3.07 -14.15 -3.56
CA LEU A 232 3.64 -12.81 -3.67
C LEU A 232 4.35 -12.38 -2.38
N SER A 233 5.57 -11.83 -2.48
CA SER A 233 6.24 -11.24 -1.32
C SER A 233 5.58 -9.91 -0.93
N ALA A 234 5.73 -9.52 0.34
CA ALA A 234 5.23 -8.23 0.82
C ALA A 234 5.82 -7.06 0.00
N THR A 235 7.11 -7.12 -0.32
CA THR A 235 7.80 -6.10 -1.12
C THR A 235 7.26 -6.03 -2.56
N GLU A 236 7.02 -7.17 -3.21
CA GLU A 236 6.44 -7.15 -4.57
C GLU A 236 4.97 -6.72 -4.55
N ALA A 237 4.20 -7.02 -3.50
CA ALA A 237 2.86 -6.49 -3.29
C ALA A 237 2.84 -4.97 -3.15
N GLU A 238 3.79 -4.39 -2.40
CA GLU A 238 4.00 -2.94 -2.30
C GLU A 238 4.31 -2.34 -3.69
N VAL A 239 5.12 -3.03 -4.51
CA VAL A 239 5.44 -2.60 -5.89
C VAL A 239 4.22 -2.66 -6.81
N ILE A 240 3.43 -3.73 -6.78
CA ILE A 240 2.21 -3.87 -7.59
C ILE A 240 1.23 -2.74 -7.27
N GLU A 241 1.05 -2.40 -5.99
CA GLU A 241 0.19 -1.29 -5.58
C GLU A 241 0.81 0.09 -5.90
N GLY A 242 2.12 0.21 -5.76
CA GLY A 242 2.88 1.44 -5.98
C GLY A 242 3.04 1.83 -7.45
N ILE A 243 3.22 0.86 -8.35
CA ILE A 243 3.60 1.09 -9.75
C ILE A 243 2.57 0.50 -10.70
N ARG A 244 1.75 1.36 -11.32
CA ARG A 244 0.68 0.96 -12.25
C ARG A 244 1.13 0.13 -13.45
N GLU A 245 2.36 0.34 -13.93
CA GLU A 245 2.92 -0.35 -15.10
C GLU A 245 3.62 -1.67 -14.75
N TYR A 246 3.80 -1.99 -13.47
CA TYR A 246 4.50 -3.21 -13.07
C TYR A 246 3.65 -4.47 -13.28
N GLY A 247 2.34 -4.37 -13.09
CA GLY A 247 1.41 -5.50 -13.19
C GLY A 247 -0.03 -5.08 -13.51
N PRO A 248 -0.99 -6.01 -13.42
CA PRO A 248 -2.41 -5.70 -13.55
C PRO A 248 -2.83 -4.61 -12.55
N GLN A 249 -3.65 -3.67 -13.00
CA GLN A 249 -4.05 -2.53 -12.17
C GLN A 249 -4.93 -2.97 -11.00
N THR A 250 -4.56 -2.55 -9.78
CA THR A 250 -5.36 -2.78 -8.59
C THR A 250 -6.60 -1.88 -8.56
N THR A 251 -7.62 -2.23 -7.77
CA THR A 251 -8.85 -1.42 -7.63
C THR A 251 -8.52 0.02 -7.23
N ALA A 252 -7.60 0.21 -6.28
CA ALA A 252 -7.17 1.54 -5.85
C ALA A 252 -6.47 2.33 -6.97
N GLN A 253 -5.67 1.66 -7.81
CA GLN A 253 -5.04 2.30 -8.98
C GLN A 253 -6.07 2.71 -10.03
N LYS A 254 -7.13 1.91 -10.25
CA LYS A 254 -8.22 2.26 -11.18
C LYS A 254 -8.97 3.52 -10.73
N GLU A 255 -9.10 3.74 -9.41
CA GLU A 255 -9.77 4.92 -8.84
C GLU A 255 -8.94 6.22 -8.93
N LEU A 256 -7.60 6.12 -8.96
CA LEU A 256 -6.67 7.27 -8.94
C LEU A 256 -6.49 7.98 -10.30
N GLY A 257 -6.99 7.42 -11.41
CA GLY A 257 -6.93 8.02 -12.76
C GLY A 257 -5.55 7.94 -13.44
N ASN A 258 -5.35 8.66 -14.55
CA ASN A 258 -4.08 8.72 -15.28
C ASN A 258 -3.07 9.62 -14.56
N THR A 259 -2.31 9.04 -13.63
CA THR A 259 -1.12 9.67 -13.04
C THR A 259 0.11 8.81 -13.38
N MET A 260 1.18 9.46 -13.83
CA MET A 260 2.44 8.81 -14.20
C MET A 260 3.19 8.42 -12.91
N ASP A 261 3.17 7.14 -12.53
CA ASP A 261 3.74 6.69 -11.25
C ASP A 261 5.25 6.45 -11.33
N LYS A 262 5.75 5.89 -12.44
CA LYS A 262 7.14 5.40 -12.54
C LYS A 262 8.22 6.48 -12.55
N GLU A 263 7.89 7.71 -12.98
CA GLU A 263 8.85 8.82 -13.00
C GLU A 263 9.27 9.27 -11.60
N TYR A 264 8.50 8.87 -10.59
CA TYR A 264 8.64 9.31 -9.19
C TYR A 264 8.84 8.12 -8.22
N VAL A 265 9.09 6.95 -8.78
CA VAL A 265 9.47 5.71 -8.10
C VAL A 265 10.91 5.40 -8.47
N PHE A 266 11.73 5.09 -7.48
CA PHE A 266 13.13 4.71 -7.69
C PHE A 266 13.37 3.27 -7.26
N GLY A 267 14.22 2.57 -8.01
CA GLY A 267 14.69 1.24 -7.66
C GLY A 267 16.15 1.24 -7.23
N TYR A 268 16.48 0.48 -6.19
CA TYR A 268 17.83 0.07 -5.85
C TYR A 268 17.92 -1.45 -5.96
N LEU A 269 18.70 -1.94 -6.92
CA LEU A 269 18.94 -3.37 -7.10
C LEU A 269 20.33 -3.72 -6.57
N ARG A 270 20.38 -4.67 -5.64
CA ARG A 270 21.62 -5.21 -5.10
C ARG A 270 21.79 -6.66 -5.55
N THR A 271 23.01 -6.99 -5.97
CA THR A 271 23.42 -8.36 -6.28
C THR A 271 24.66 -8.74 -5.48
N ILE A 272 24.62 -9.87 -4.79
CA ILE A 272 25.80 -10.58 -4.27
C ILE A 272 25.90 -11.89 -5.04
N ASP A 273 27.05 -12.17 -5.65
CA ASP A 273 27.23 -13.40 -6.43
C ASP A 273 27.11 -14.68 -5.60
N ASN A 274 27.59 -14.64 -4.35
CA ASN A 274 27.48 -15.74 -3.38
C ASN A 274 26.88 -15.22 -2.06
N PRO A 275 25.55 -15.01 -2.02
CA PRO A 275 24.88 -14.52 -0.82
C PRO A 275 24.86 -15.63 0.24
N SER A 276 25.04 -15.24 1.50
CA SER A 276 25.00 -16.18 2.63
C SER A 276 24.24 -15.59 3.82
N GLY A 277 23.84 -16.43 4.77
CA GLY A 277 23.21 -15.99 6.01
C GLY A 277 21.90 -15.20 5.79
N ALA A 278 21.91 -13.91 6.11
CA ALA A 278 20.72 -13.04 6.05
C ALA A 278 20.40 -12.52 4.63
N TYR A 279 21.28 -12.74 3.65
CA TYR A 279 21.20 -12.19 2.30
C TYR A 279 20.65 -13.17 1.27
N ALA A 280 20.43 -14.43 1.65
CA ALA A 280 19.82 -15.47 0.84
C ALA A 280 18.49 -15.92 1.47
N ASP A 281 17.54 -16.36 0.66
CA ASP A 281 16.36 -17.06 1.19
C ASP A 281 16.75 -18.48 1.63
N GLN A 282 16.30 -18.87 2.82
CA GLN A 282 16.67 -20.14 3.45
C GLN A 282 15.69 -21.28 3.15
N GLU A 283 14.54 -20.98 2.53
CA GLU A 283 13.54 -21.98 2.16
C GLU A 283 13.81 -22.48 0.73
N GLU A 284 14.06 -23.79 0.56
CA GLU A 284 14.24 -24.45 -0.76
C GLU A 284 13.10 -24.17 -1.76
N SER A 285 11.90 -23.81 -1.27
CA SER A 285 10.73 -23.50 -2.12
C SER A 285 10.76 -22.11 -2.75
N LEU A 286 11.70 -21.25 -2.35
CA LEU A 286 11.92 -19.94 -2.96
C LEU A 286 13.18 -20.00 -3.81
N GLU A 287 13.04 -20.61 -4.98
CA GLU A 287 14.08 -20.65 -6.00
C GLU A 287 14.72 -19.25 -6.18
N PRO A 288 16.07 -19.13 -6.22
CA PRO A 288 16.78 -17.86 -6.46
C PRO A 288 16.23 -17.07 -7.66
N THR A 289 15.66 -17.81 -8.62
CA THR A 289 14.96 -17.30 -9.80
C THR A 289 13.84 -16.31 -9.50
N ARG A 290 13.18 -16.36 -8.35
CA ARG A 290 12.09 -15.43 -8.01
C ARG A 290 12.60 -14.03 -7.70
N ALA A 291 13.68 -13.94 -6.90
CA ALA A 291 14.34 -12.67 -6.62
C ALA A 291 14.89 -12.06 -7.92
N GLU A 292 15.54 -12.88 -8.75
CA GLU A 292 16.05 -12.46 -10.06
C GLU A 292 14.93 -12.00 -11.00
N THR A 293 13.82 -12.74 -11.07
CA THR A 293 12.64 -12.38 -11.87
C THR A 293 12.05 -11.06 -11.40
N PHE A 294 11.93 -10.86 -10.09
CA PHE A 294 11.46 -9.60 -9.53
C PHE A 294 12.40 -8.45 -9.88
N LYS A 295 13.72 -8.61 -9.68
CA LYS A 295 14.73 -7.61 -10.07
C LYS A 295 14.61 -7.23 -11.54
N LYS A 296 14.50 -8.24 -12.43
CA LYS A 296 14.37 -8.04 -13.88
C LYS A 296 13.06 -7.36 -14.28
N ASN A 297 11.95 -7.72 -13.66
CA ASN A 297 10.67 -7.07 -13.90
C ASN A 297 10.73 -5.60 -13.49
N LEU A 298 11.27 -5.32 -12.30
CA LEU A 298 11.44 -3.96 -11.80
C LEU A 298 12.37 -3.15 -12.72
N GLU A 299 13.45 -3.76 -13.21
CA GLU A 299 14.36 -3.19 -14.21
C GLU A 299 13.63 -2.76 -15.49
N ASN A 300 12.81 -3.65 -16.05
CA ASN A 300 12.03 -3.37 -17.25
C ASN A 300 10.99 -2.26 -17.03
N THR A 301 10.41 -2.17 -15.83
CA THR A 301 9.37 -1.18 -15.49
C THR A 301 9.95 0.21 -15.25
N LEU A 302 11.00 0.34 -14.44
CA LEU A 302 11.54 1.64 -14.01
C LEU A 302 12.64 2.18 -14.94
N ARG A 303 13.31 1.32 -15.70
CA ARG A 303 14.35 1.68 -16.68
C ARG A 303 15.44 2.58 -16.08
N GLU A 304 15.41 3.88 -16.41
CA GLU A 304 16.40 4.87 -16.00
C GLU A 304 16.33 5.27 -14.52
N ASN A 305 15.23 4.95 -13.84
CA ASN A 305 15.04 5.22 -12.41
C ASN A 305 15.58 4.11 -11.50
N ILE A 306 16.60 3.39 -11.95
CA ILE A 306 17.23 2.30 -11.19
C ILE A 306 18.71 2.57 -10.95
N HIS A 307 19.12 2.34 -9.71
CA HIS A 307 20.50 2.22 -9.31
C HIS A 307 20.83 0.76 -9.01
N GLN A 308 21.98 0.29 -9.51
CA GLN A 308 22.43 -1.08 -9.30
C GLN A 308 23.76 -1.09 -8.55
N ALA A 309 23.92 -2.05 -7.64
CA ALA A 309 25.18 -2.34 -6.98
C ALA A 309 25.42 -3.85 -6.95
N SER A 310 26.65 -4.25 -7.25
CA SER A 310 27.06 -5.65 -7.25
C SER A 310 28.27 -5.86 -6.34
N TYR A 311 28.30 -7.00 -5.67
CA TYR A 311 29.37 -7.42 -4.77
C TYR A 311 29.73 -8.89 -5.05
N GLU A 312 31.01 -9.22 -5.06
CA GLU A 312 31.50 -10.59 -5.31
C GLU A 312 31.17 -11.54 -4.13
N SER A 313 31.03 -10.99 -2.91
CA SER A 313 30.75 -11.78 -1.72
C SER A 313 30.02 -11.01 -0.62
N THR A 314 29.39 -11.77 0.28
CA THR A 314 28.80 -11.23 1.52
C THR A 314 29.81 -10.43 2.34
N LYS A 315 31.06 -10.91 2.42
CA LYS A 315 32.13 -10.25 3.17
C LYS A 315 32.49 -8.89 2.57
N GLU A 316 32.59 -8.81 1.25
CA GLU A 316 32.86 -7.57 0.55
C GLU A 316 31.75 -6.54 0.82
N TYR A 317 30.50 -6.94 0.60
CA TYR A 317 29.33 -6.13 0.91
C TYR A 317 29.35 -5.64 2.36
N GLU A 318 29.65 -6.51 3.32
CA GLU A 318 29.72 -6.13 4.73
C GLU A 318 30.87 -5.15 5.03
N SER A 319 31.97 -5.20 4.29
CA SER A 319 33.10 -4.28 4.45
C SER A 319 32.97 -2.95 3.67
N SER A 320 31.96 -2.83 2.80
CA SER A 320 31.72 -1.63 1.99
C SER A 320 31.44 -0.39 2.85
N ASN A 321 31.97 0.76 2.42
CA ASN A 321 31.70 2.06 3.03
C ASN A 321 30.44 2.75 2.50
N PHE A 322 29.85 2.21 1.41
CA PHE A 322 28.63 2.69 0.75
C PHE A 322 28.67 4.19 0.36
N GLU A 323 29.86 4.76 0.12
CA GLU A 323 29.99 6.18 -0.26
C GLU A 323 29.29 6.49 -1.59
N ALA A 324 29.39 5.58 -2.56
CA ALA A 324 28.70 5.71 -3.85
C ALA A 324 27.17 5.70 -3.69
N PHE A 325 26.66 4.81 -2.83
CA PHE A 325 25.24 4.73 -2.49
C PHE A 325 24.75 6.02 -1.81
N GLU A 326 25.47 6.50 -0.80
CA GLU A 326 25.15 7.73 -0.08
C GLU A 326 25.08 8.93 -1.05
N LYS A 327 26.11 9.09 -1.88
CA LYS A 327 26.21 10.18 -2.84
C LYS A 327 25.08 10.13 -3.86
N TYR A 328 24.84 8.96 -4.46
CA TYR A 328 23.80 8.77 -5.45
C TYR A 328 22.42 9.15 -4.90
N PHE A 329 22.04 8.61 -3.73
CA PHE A 329 20.72 8.86 -3.17
C PHE A 329 20.52 10.31 -2.75
N TYR A 330 21.56 10.96 -2.21
CA TYR A 330 21.48 12.39 -1.90
C TYR A 330 21.29 13.24 -3.17
N GLU A 331 22.13 13.05 -4.19
CA GLU A 331 22.07 13.84 -5.43
C GLU A 331 20.74 13.62 -6.16
N HIS A 332 20.26 12.37 -6.21
CA HIS A 332 19.03 12.03 -6.90
C HIS A 332 17.79 12.59 -6.20
N LEU A 333 17.65 12.39 -4.89
CA LEU A 333 16.52 12.95 -4.13
C LEU A 333 16.48 14.47 -4.25
N LYS A 334 17.65 15.12 -4.15
CA LYS A 334 17.77 16.57 -4.33
C LYS A 334 17.26 17.01 -5.71
N LEU A 335 17.68 16.33 -6.79
CA LEU A 335 17.27 16.64 -8.16
C LEU A 335 15.75 16.54 -8.34
N VAL A 336 15.12 15.52 -7.76
CA VAL A 336 13.67 15.32 -7.88
C VAL A 336 12.91 16.40 -7.10
N ILE A 337 13.38 16.74 -5.90
CA ILE A 337 12.83 17.83 -5.09
C ILE A 337 12.93 19.16 -5.85
N ASP A 338 14.06 19.43 -6.51
CA ASP A 338 14.25 20.64 -7.31
C ASP A 338 13.26 20.69 -8.48
N LYS A 339 13.11 19.60 -9.23
CA LYS A 339 12.15 19.50 -10.33
C LYS A 339 10.71 19.75 -9.86
N GLN A 340 10.33 19.22 -8.70
CA GLN A 340 9.00 19.44 -8.12
C GLN A 340 8.78 20.87 -7.63
N LYS A 341 9.83 21.48 -7.06
CA LYS A 341 9.80 22.89 -6.67
C LYS A 341 9.61 23.78 -7.89
N GLU A 342 10.39 23.60 -8.95
CA GLU A 342 10.28 24.38 -10.19
C GLU A 342 8.87 24.28 -10.80
N GLN A 343 8.30 23.07 -10.85
CA GLN A 343 6.91 22.87 -11.26
C GLN A 343 5.94 23.65 -10.38
N THR A 344 6.12 23.62 -9.06
CA THR A 344 5.25 24.33 -8.11
C THR A 344 5.39 25.86 -8.19
N ASP A 345 6.60 26.37 -8.44
CA ASP A 345 6.87 27.79 -8.60
C ASP A 345 6.33 28.33 -9.93
N SER A 346 6.20 27.46 -10.95
CA SER A 346 5.59 27.82 -12.24
C SER A 346 4.06 27.96 -12.21
N LEU A 347 3.39 27.39 -11.20
CA LEU A 347 1.92 27.44 -11.09
C LEU A 347 1.44 28.84 -10.68
N THR A 348 0.43 29.34 -11.39
CA THR A 348 -0.25 30.59 -11.03
C THR A 348 -0.97 30.45 -9.67
N SER A 349 -1.25 31.57 -9.01
CA SER A 349 -2.05 31.59 -7.77
C SER A 349 -3.42 30.93 -7.95
N LEU A 350 -4.01 31.06 -9.14
CA LEU A 350 -5.27 30.43 -9.49
C LEU A 350 -5.16 28.91 -9.58
N GLN A 351 -4.15 28.40 -10.28
CA GLN A 351 -3.92 26.96 -10.42
C GLN A 351 -3.69 26.30 -9.06
N LYS A 352 -2.90 26.95 -8.20
CA LYS A 352 -2.70 26.50 -6.80
C LYS A 352 -4.01 26.42 -6.03
N GLU A 353 -4.90 27.40 -6.19
CA GLU A 353 -6.21 27.39 -5.54
C GLU A 353 -7.10 26.26 -6.09
N GLN A 354 -7.15 26.07 -7.40
CA GLN A 354 -7.93 25.00 -8.05
C GLN A 354 -7.49 23.60 -7.58
N ASP A 355 -6.18 23.35 -7.51
CA ASP A 355 -5.64 22.07 -7.04
C ASP A 355 -6.00 21.79 -5.58
N GLN A 356 -5.95 22.81 -4.72
CA GLN A 356 -6.35 22.67 -3.32
C GLN A 356 -7.85 22.40 -3.17
N GLN A 357 -8.68 23.04 -3.99
CA GLN A 357 -10.13 22.81 -4.03
C GLN A 357 -10.45 21.40 -4.52
N LYS A 358 -9.75 20.92 -5.56
CA LYS A 358 -9.85 19.56 -6.08
C LYS A 358 -9.45 18.52 -5.03
N LYS A 359 -8.36 18.77 -4.29
CA LYS A 359 -7.94 17.90 -3.18
C LYS A 359 -9.00 17.83 -2.09
N PHE A 360 -9.51 18.97 -1.62
CA PHE A 360 -10.56 19.00 -0.60
C PHE A 360 -11.82 18.24 -1.06
N LYS A 361 -12.22 18.41 -2.32
CA LYS A 361 -13.31 17.63 -2.93
C LYS A 361 -13.04 16.13 -2.82
N ASN A 362 -11.87 15.67 -3.25
CA ASN A 362 -11.51 14.25 -3.26
C ASN A 362 -11.46 13.67 -1.83
N ASP A 363 -10.92 14.42 -0.87
CA ASP A 363 -10.92 14.00 0.54
C ASP A 363 -12.34 13.84 1.11
N LYS A 364 -13.30 14.63 0.64
CA LYS A 364 -14.72 14.49 1.03
C LYS A 364 -15.44 13.32 0.38
N LEU A 365 -14.87 12.71 -0.66
CA LEU A 365 -15.40 11.50 -1.30
C LEU A 365 -15.01 10.22 -0.55
N LYS A 366 -13.90 10.25 0.20
CA LYS A 366 -13.43 9.10 0.98
C LYS A 366 -14.53 8.63 1.95
N GLY A 367 -14.95 7.38 1.82
CA GLY A 367 -16.01 6.78 2.64
C GLY A 367 -17.43 7.33 2.38
N PHE A 368 -17.67 8.03 1.26
CA PHE A 368 -19.02 8.48 0.91
C PHE A 368 -19.89 7.31 0.43
N LEU A 369 -20.97 7.01 1.14
CA LEU A 369 -21.89 5.90 0.82
C LEU A 369 -23.35 6.37 0.73
N GLY A 370 -24.07 5.86 -0.27
CA GLY A 370 -25.51 6.06 -0.45
C GLY A 370 -25.94 7.45 -0.95
N ARG A 371 -27.12 7.93 -0.50
CA ARG A 371 -27.77 9.22 -0.87
C ARG A 371 -28.27 9.32 -2.32
N GLU A 372 -28.53 8.19 -2.98
CA GLU A 372 -28.95 8.18 -4.39
C GLU A 372 -30.19 9.02 -4.70
N LYS A 373 -31.21 9.00 -3.83
CA LYS A 373 -32.39 9.85 -3.99
C LYS A 373 -32.03 11.34 -4.01
N THR A 374 -31.16 11.78 -3.11
CA THR A 374 -30.73 13.19 -3.03
C THR A 374 -29.84 13.57 -4.22
N LEU A 375 -28.92 12.69 -4.63
CA LEU A 375 -28.08 12.90 -5.82
C LEU A 375 -28.92 12.95 -7.11
N SER A 376 -29.98 12.13 -7.19
CA SER A 376 -30.96 12.17 -8.28
C SER A 376 -31.66 13.52 -8.33
N HIS A 377 -32.12 14.07 -7.19
CA HIS A 377 -32.72 15.41 -7.16
C HIS A 377 -31.75 16.50 -7.64
N ILE A 378 -30.48 16.45 -7.24
CA ILE A 378 -29.45 17.40 -7.72
C ILE A 378 -29.29 17.26 -9.24
N THR A 379 -29.24 16.03 -9.74
CA THR A 379 -29.12 15.74 -11.18
C THR A 379 -30.33 16.27 -11.96
N THR A 380 -31.56 16.07 -11.46
CA THR A 380 -32.79 16.61 -12.06
C THR A 380 -32.77 18.12 -12.10
N TYR A 381 -32.33 18.77 -11.02
CA TYR A 381 -32.16 20.23 -10.98
C TYR A 381 -31.16 20.70 -12.04
N LEU A 382 -29.98 20.08 -12.14
CA LEU A 382 -28.93 20.48 -13.08
C LEU A 382 -29.32 20.28 -14.55
N ASN A 383 -30.17 19.28 -14.86
CA ASN A 383 -30.64 19.04 -16.22
C ASN A 383 -31.82 19.97 -16.62
N ASN A 384 -32.42 20.71 -15.68
CA ASN A 384 -33.59 21.55 -15.96
C ASN A 384 -33.17 22.98 -16.31
N GLN A 385 -33.08 23.27 -17.60
CA GLN A 385 -32.67 24.58 -18.13
C GLN A 385 -33.66 25.72 -17.83
N SER A 386 -34.90 25.41 -17.41
CA SER A 386 -35.92 26.41 -17.08
C SER A 386 -35.75 27.00 -15.67
N ILE A 387 -34.94 26.37 -14.81
CA ILE A 387 -34.73 26.83 -13.42
C ILE A 387 -33.66 27.93 -13.40
N LYS A 388 -34.00 29.10 -12.83
CA LYS A 388 -33.08 30.23 -12.64
C LYS A 388 -32.72 30.53 -11.19
N GLN A 389 -33.23 29.72 -10.25
CA GLN A 389 -33.03 29.90 -8.81
C GLN A 389 -31.93 28.97 -8.30
N PRO A 390 -31.06 29.40 -7.36
CA PRO A 390 -30.00 28.54 -6.83
C PRO A 390 -30.56 27.37 -6.02
N LEU A 391 -29.97 26.18 -6.20
CA LEU A 391 -30.25 25.02 -5.35
C LEU A 391 -29.58 25.18 -3.98
N ILE A 392 -30.37 25.10 -2.92
CA ILE A 392 -29.86 25.16 -1.54
C ILE A 392 -29.93 23.76 -0.92
N ILE A 393 -28.78 23.25 -0.48
CA ILE A 393 -28.67 22.03 0.31
C ILE A 393 -28.41 22.42 1.76
N TYR A 394 -29.34 22.10 2.65
CA TYR A 394 -29.27 22.45 4.07
C TYR A 394 -29.50 21.23 4.96
N GLY A 395 -29.13 21.38 6.23
CA GLY A 395 -29.25 20.35 7.26
C GLY A 395 -28.22 20.54 8.38
N PRO A 396 -28.31 19.76 9.47
CA PRO A 396 -27.41 19.85 10.62
C PRO A 396 -25.93 19.80 10.25
N SER A 397 -25.09 20.43 11.07
CA SER A 397 -23.62 20.34 10.93
C SER A 397 -23.18 18.87 11.00
N GLY A 398 -22.10 18.52 10.30
CA GLY A 398 -21.58 17.14 10.28
C GLY A 398 -22.38 16.12 9.44
N MET A 399 -23.58 16.43 8.96
CA MET A 399 -24.42 15.48 8.18
C MET A 399 -23.92 15.15 6.76
N GLY A 400 -22.70 15.58 6.40
CA GLY A 400 -22.09 15.25 5.10
C GLY A 400 -22.52 16.12 3.92
N LYS A 401 -23.02 17.35 4.16
CA LYS A 401 -23.46 18.28 3.08
C LYS A 401 -22.36 18.55 2.05
N SER A 402 -21.14 18.86 2.51
CA SER A 402 -19.99 19.12 1.63
C SER A 402 -19.57 17.87 0.87
N SER A 403 -19.67 16.69 1.48
CA SER A 403 -19.39 15.41 0.82
C SER A 403 -20.44 15.06 -0.23
N LEU A 404 -21.72 15.35 0.02
CA LEU A 404 -22.79 15.21 -0.96
C LEU A 404 -22.55 16.11 -2.18
N LEU A 405 -22.15 17.37 -1.96
CA LEU A 405 -21.77 18.29 -3.04
C LEU A 405 -20.53 17.80 -3.80
N ALA A 406 -19.50 17.32 -3.10
CA ALA A 406 -18.32 16.73 -3.74
C ALA A 406 -18.70 15.55 -4.65
N LYS A 407 -19.61 14.68 -4.20
CA LYS A 407 -20.11 13.55 -5.00
C LYS A 407 -20.95 14.00 -6.18
N ALA A 408 -21.78 15.04 -6.02
CA ALA A 408 -22.53 15.62 -7.12
C ALA A 408 -21.59 16.20 -8.19
N ILE A 409 -20.59 16.98 -7.79
CA ILE A 409 -19.56 17.53 -8.70
C ILE A 409 -18.86 16.40 -9.46
N GLU A 410 -18.44 15.34 -8.77
CA GLU A 410 -17.82 14.16 -9.39
C GLU A 410 -18.71 13.51 -10.45
N LYS A 411 -19.99 13.27 -10.14
CA LYS A 411 -20.95 12.68 -11.11
C LYS A 411 -21.12 13.56 -12.34
N VAL A 412 -21.15 14.88 -12.19
CA VAL A 412 -21.32 15.82 -13.32
C VAL A 412 -20.06 15.86 -14.19
N ILE A 413 -18.86 15.89 -13.59
CA ILE A 413 -17.58 15.84 -14.32
C ILE A 413 -17.50 14.56 -15.17
N LYS A 414 -17.72 13.39 -14.55
CA LYS A 414 -17.70 12.09 -15.24
C LYS A 414 -18.69 12.05 -16.41
N LYS A 415 -19.90 12.59 -16.22
CA LYS A 415 -20.91 12.68 -17.27
C LYS A 415 -20.48 13.62 -18.41
N ALA A 416 -19.87 14.76 -18.10
CA ALA A 416 -19.38 15.71 -19.10
C ALA A 416 -18.28 15.11 -19.98
N GLU A 417 -17.32 14.40 -19.36
CA GLU A 417 -16.25 13.68 -20.04
C GLU A 417 -16.79 12.60 -21.01
N GLN A 418 -17.78 11.82 -20.56
CA GLN A 418 -18.41 10.76 -21.38
C GLN A 418 -19.27 11.29 -22.53
N SER A 419 -19.89 12.46 -22.36
CA SER A 419 -20.83 13.02 -23.34
C SER A 419 -20.20 14.00 -24.33
N LEU A 420 -18.86 14.21 -24.28
CA LEU A 420 -18.15 15.23 -25.05
C LEU A 420 -18.83 16.62 -24.93
N SER A 421 -19.48 16.85 -23.79
CA SER A 421 -20.22 18.07 -23.48
C SER A 421 -19.25 19.13 -22.97
N ASN A 422 -19.31 20.33 -23.54
CA ASN A 422 -18.44 21.45 -23.15
C ASN A 422 -18.90 22.13 -21.84
N ALA A 423 -19.59 21.44 -20.94
CA ALA A 423 -20.12 22.01 -19.70
C ALA A 423 -18.97 22.35 -18.73
N HIS A 424 -18.82 23.63 -18.41
CA HIS A 424 -17.77 24.11 -17.52
C HIS A 424 -18.25 24.13 -16.08
N ILE A 425 -17.55 23.39 -15.21
CA ILE A 425 -17.91 23.24 -13.80
C ILE A 425 -16.89 23.96 -12.96
N LEU A 426 -17.31 25.07 -12.36
CA LEU A 426 -16.52 25.82 -11.38
C LEU A 426 -17.04 25.51 -9.98
N TYR A 427 -16.14 25.19 -9.06
CA TYR A 427 -16.50 24.98 -7.66
C TYR A 427 -15.45 25.57 -6.71
N ARG A 428 -15.93 26.08 -5.56
CA ARG A 428 -15.12 26.52 -4.43
C ARG A 428 -15.80 26.08 -3.14
N PHE A 429 -15.10 25.32 -2.31
CA PHE A 429 -15.49 25.00 -0.95
C PHE A 429 -15.03 26.15 -0.04
N VAL A 430 -15.99 26.90 0.49
CA VAL A 430 -15.73 28.05 1.37
C VAL A 430 -15.07 27.58 2.66
N GLY A 431 -13.97 28.22 3.04
CA GLY A 431 -13.15 27.86 4.21
C GLY A 431 -12.27 26.62 4.05
N ALA A 432 -12.26 25.98 2.89
CA ALA A 432 -11.39 24.83 2.61
C ALA A 432 -9.92 25.20 2.34
N THR A 433 -9.68 26.41 1.81
CA THR A 433 -8.35 26.91 1.42
C THR A 433 -8.17 28.31 1.97
N GLN A 434 -6.92 28.81 2.00
CA GLN A 434 -6.66 30.20 2.36
C GLN A 434 -7.31 31.17 1.36
N GLY A 435 -7.39 30.80 0.08
CA GLY A 435 -8.06 31.58 -0.97
C GLY A 435 -9.59 31.62 -0.82
N SER A 436 -10.19 30.69 -0.06
CA SER A 436 -11.65 30.59 0.11
C SER A 436 -12.17 31.02 1.49
N THR A 437 -11.35 31.65 2.33
CA THR A 437 -11.76 32.18 3.65
C THR A 437 -12.23 33.63 3.61
N THR A 438 -11.85 34.40 2.59
CA THR A 438 -12.26 35.80 2.45
C THR A 438 -13.06 36.01 1.18
N LEU A 439 -14.07 36.89 1.24
CA LEU A 439 -14.94 37.18 0.10
C LEU A 439 -14.16 37.67 -1.11
N ARG A 440 -13.19 38.58 -0.91
CA ARG A 440 -12.38 39.14 -1.99
C ARG A 440 -11.55 38.05 -2.67
N ALA A 441 -10.79 37.24 -1.92
CA ALA A 441 -9.95 36.20 -2.50
C ALA A 441 -10.79 35.14 -3.24
N LEU A 442 -11.94 34.76 -2.67
CA LEU A 442 -12.87 33.81 -3.28
C LEU A 442 -13.40 34.33 -4.62
N LEU A 443 -13.89 35.57 -4.65
CA LEU A 443 -14.44 36.18 -5.87
C LEU A 443 -13.34 36.40 -6.92
N THR A 444 -12.15 36.86 -6.53
CA THR A 444 -11.01 37.00 -7.44
C THR A 444 -10.68 35.65 -8.09
N SER A 445 -10.54 34.58 -7.32
CA SER A 445 -10.28 33.24 -7.85
C SER A 445 -11.36 32.74 -8.81
N ILE A 446 -12.62 33.07 -8.57
CA ILE A 446 -13.73 32.71 -9.48
C ILE A 446 -13.63 33.52 -10.78
N CYS A 447 -13.39 34.83 -10.67
CA CYS A 447 -13.25 35.71 -11.84
C CYS A 447 -12.05 35.33 -12.71
N ASP A 448 -10.90 35.02 -12.10
CA ASP A 448 -9.70 34.62 -12.82
C ASP A 448 -9.94 33.31 -13.61
N GLU A 449 -10.59 32.30 -13.01
CA GLU A 449 -10.95 31.05 -13.72
C GLU A 449 -11.96 31.26 -14.84
N LEU A 450 -12.85 32.25 -14.70
CA LEU A 450 -13.76 32.64 -15.76
C LEU A 450 -13.06 33.41 -16.89
N GLN A 451 -11.91 34.06 -16.63
CA GLN A 451 -11.16 34.86 -17.60
C GLN A 451 -10.12 34.05 -18.39
N GLU A 452 -9.56 32.97 -17.83
CA GLU A 452 -8.67 32.03 -18.55
C GLU A 452 -9.39 31.24 -19.67
N LYS A 453 -10.66 31.58 -19.95
CA LYS A 453 -11.55 30.93 -20.91
C LYS A 453 -12.30 31.98 -21.72
#